data_AF-A0A7L3KI17-F1
#
_entry.id   AF-A0A7L3KI17-F1
#
_cell.length_a   1.000
_cell.length_b   1.000
_cell.length_c   1.000
_cell.angle_alpha   90.00
_cell.angle_beta   90.00
_cell.angle_gamma   90.00
#
_symmetry.space_group_name_H-M   'P 1'
#
loop_
_entity.id
_entity.type
_entity.pdbx_description
1 polymer ?
#
loop_
_entity_poly.entity_id
_entity_poly.type
_entity_poly.pdbx_seq_one_letter_code
_entity_poly.pdbx_strand_id
1 'polypeptide(L)'
;FLPCPDSSWDAAYERELQTFQDIGDAGEIWFGEESMVRIIRWLEKHKVPLDSCVLDIGTGNGVLLVELAKSGYMNLTGIDYSPSAIQLSEKVREKEGMSHIKLKVEDFLAPSAELSGFDICIDKGTFDAISLDPSDAAGKRKLYVGSLRRALKPEGFFLITSCNWTKEELLDEFREGFEILEELPTPKFCFGGRIGNSVTALVFQRK
;
A
#
# COMPACT_ATOMS: atom_id res chain seq x y z
N PHE A 1 15.33 5.33 5.43
CA PHE A 1 14.97 5.60 6.84
C PHE A 1 13.56 6.17 6.81
N LEU A 2 12.58 5.42 7.32
CA LEU A 2 11.18 5.87 7.38
C LEU A 2 11.08 7.04 8.38
N PRO A 3 10.41 8.17 8.02
CA PRO A 3 10.14 9.23 8.98
C PRO A 3 9.22 8.78 10.13
N CYS A 4 9.44 9.34 11.32
CA CYS A 4 8.71 9.06 12.58
C CYS A 4 7.34 9.79 12.59
N PRO A 5 6.24 9.23 13.14
CA PRO A 5 4.90 9.59 12.68
C PRO A 5 4.28 10.86 13.30
N ASP A 6 3.28 11.31 12.54
CA ASP A 6 2.31 12.42 12.70
C ASP A 6 2.73 13.78 12.12
N SER A 7 3.87 14.38 12.48
CA SER A 7 4.29 15.67 11.89
C SER A 7 5.24 15.54 10.70
N SER A 8 5.90 14.39 10.54
CA SER A 8 6.95 14.22 9.53
C SER A 8 6.44 13.82 8.16
N TRP A 9 5.30 13.12 8.07
CA TRP A 9 4.74 12.65 6.80
C TRP A 9 3.94 13.75 6.10
N ASP A 10 3.07 14.46 6.81
CA ASP A 10 2.39 15.64 6.25
C ASP A 10 3.39 16.66 5.71
N ALA A 11 4.45 16.97 6.47
CA ALA A 11 5.52 17.86 6.02
C ALA A 11 6.34 17.28 4.85
N ALA A 12 6.45 15.95 4.72
CA ALA A 12 7.06 15.33 3.55
C ALA A 12 6.16 15.50 2.32
N TYR A 13 4.87 15.18 2.44
CA TYR A 13 3.90 15.33 1.35
C TYR A 13 3.68 16.78 0.95
N GLU A 14 3.72 17.75 1.88
CA GLU A 14 3.68 19.17 1.55
C GLU A 14 4.88 19.60 0.70
N ARG A 15 6.08 19.11 1.01
CA ARG A 15 7.29 19.38 0.23
C ARG A 15 7.24 18.71 -1.15
N GLU A 16 6.78 17.48 -1.22
CA GLU A 16 6.59 16.77 -2.49
C GLU A 16 5.51 17.45 -3.33
N LEU A 17 4.42 17.90 -2.74
CA LEU A 17 3.37 18.67 -3.42
C LEU A 17 3.91 19.98 -3.98
N GLN A 18 4.71 20.72 -3.22
CA GLN A 18 5.36 21.94 -3.73
C GLN A 18 6.31 21.61 -4.89
N THR A 19 7.11 20.55 -4.76
CA THR A 19 8.03 20.11 -5.80
C THR A 19 7.28 19.69 -7.07
N PHE A 20 6.15 19.00 -6.94
CA PHE A 20 5.30 18.65 -8.07
C PHE A 20 4.75 19.89 -8.77
N GLN A 21 4.33 20.91 -8.02
CA GLN A 21 3.86 22.16 -8.60
C GLN A 21 4.96 22.91 -9.36
N ASP A 22 6.19 22.86 -8.86
CA ASP A 22 7.31 23.60 -9.44
C ASP A 22 7.88 22.91 -10.68
N ILE A 23 8.06 21.58 -10.65
CA ILE A 23 8.79 20.83 -11.71
C ILE A 23 8.08 19.56 -12.18
N GLY A 24 6.93 19.20 -11.61
CA GLY A 24 6.15 18.03 -12.02
C GLY A 24 6.66 16.67 -11.53
N ASP A 25 7.56 16.67 -10.53
CA ASP A 25 8.08 15.47 -9.87
C ASP A 25 7.11 14.96 -8.79
N ALA A 26 6.72 13.68 -8.87
CA ALA A 26 5.74 13.05 -7.99
C ALA A 26 6.31 12.65 -6.61
N GLY A 27 7.59 12.90 -6.36
CA GLY A 27 8.24 12.57 -5.09
C GLY A 27 8.63 11.10 -5.00
N GLU A 28 8.89 10.63 -3.78
CA GLU A 28 9.48 9.30 -3.58
C GLU A 28 8.47 8.17 -3.81
N ILE A 29 8.80 7.26 -4.72
CA ILE A 29 8.10 5.98 -4.84
C ILE A 29 8.69 5.02 -3.81
N TRP A 30 8.02 4.93 -2.66
CA TRP A 30 8.43 4.02 -1.58
C TRP A 30 8.59 2.58 -2.08
N PHE A 31 9.71 1.93 -1.75
CA PHE A 31 10.12 0.59 -2.21
C PHE A 31 10.38 0.46 -3.73
N GLY A 32 10.38 1.58 -4.45
CA GLY A 32 10.73 1.67 -5.86
C GLY A 32 9.70 1.09 -6.83
N GLU A 33 9.89 1.40 -8.11
CA GLU A 33 9.04 0.95 -9.22
C GLU A 33 8.98 -0.58 -9.33
N GLU A 34 10.07 -1.27 -8.97
CA GLU A 34 10.10 -2.74 -8.97
C GLU A 34 9.01 -3.35 -8.08
N SER A 35 8.62 -2.68 -7.00
CA SER A 35 7.56 -3.18 -6.13
C SER A 35 6.19 -3.10 -6.79
N MET A 36 5.92 -1.99 -7.48
CA MET A 36 4.69 -1.83 -8.27
C MET A 36 4.62 -2.86 -9.39
N VAL A 37 5.74 -3.05 -10.12
CA VAL A 37 5.84 -4.05 -11.18
C VAL A 37 5.59 -5.46 -10.65
N ARG A 38 6.07 -5.79 -9.45
CA ARG A 38 5.81 -7.10 -8.81
C ARG A 38 4.33 -7.32 -8.53
N ILE A 39 3.65 -6.31 -7.99
CA ILE A 39 2.21 -6.35 -7.72
C ILE A 39 1.44 -6.53 -9.04
N ILE A 40 1.68 -5.68 -10.03
CA ILE A 40 0.98 -5.73 -11.33
C ILE A 40 1.17 -7.08 -12.00
N ARG A 41 2.42 -7.58 -12.08
CA ARG A 41 2.72 -8.91 -12.66
C ARG A 41 2.00 -10.03 -11.92
N TRP A 42 1.87 -9.94 -10.60
CA TRP A 42 1.14 -10.95 -9.83
C TRP A 42 -0.34 -10.95 -10.21
N LEU A 43 -0.96 -9.76 -10.29
CA LEU A 43 -2.37 -9.61 -10.68
C LEU A 43 -2.62 -10.13 -12.11
N GLU A 44 -1.75 -9.81 -13.06
CA GLU A 44 -1.80 -10.29 -14.45
C GLU A 44 -1.65 -11.81 -14.54
N LYS A 45 -0.63 -12.36 -13.84
CA LYS A 45 -0.36 -13.81 -13.79
C LYS A 45 -1.57 -14.59 -13.28
N HIS A 46 -2.26 -14.06 -12.27
CA HIS A 46 -3.46 -14.66 -11.68
C HIS A 46 -4.75 -14.30 -12.42
N LYS A 47 -4.66 -13.53 -13.51
CA LYS A 47 -5.80 -13.11 -14.33
C LYS A 47 -6.90 -12.45 -13.50
N VAL A 48 -6.49 -11.60 -12.56
CA VAL A 48 -7.42 -10.79 -11.78
C VAL A 48 -8.28 -9.97 -12.76
N PRO A 49 -9.62 -10.03 -12.68
CA PRO A 49 -10.49 -9.26 -13.55
C PRO A 49 -10.19 -7.76 -13.48
N LEU A 50 -10.16 -7.08 -14.64
CA LEU A 50 -9.82 -5.66 -14.73
C LEU A 50 -10.85 -4.73 -14.05
N ASP A 51 -12.05 -5.22 -13.80
CA ASP A 51 -13.12 -4.54 -13.07
C ASP A 51 -13.13 -4.84 -11.56
N SER A 52 -12.18 -5.64 -11.06
CA SER A 52 -12.02 -5.93 -9.63
C SER A 52 -11.84 -4.64 -8.82
N CYS A 53 -12.49 -4.57 -7.65
CA CYS A 53 -12.34 -3.45 -6.73
C CYS A 53 -10.97 -3.51 -6.04
N VAL A 54 -10.07 -2.56 -6.33
CA VAL A 54 -8.74 -2.48 -5.71
C VAL A 54 -8.67 -1.29 -4.75
N LEU A 55 -8.18 -1.54 -3.54
CA LEU A 55 -7.82 -0.53 -2.54
C LEU A 55 -6.29 -0.45 -2.38
N ASP A 56 -5.72 0.74 -2.54
CA ASP A 56 -4.35 1.05 -2.15
C ASP A 56 -4.36 1.80 -0.80
N ILE A 57 -3.87 1.14 0.24
CA ILE A 57 -3.88 1.62 1.62
C ILE A 57 -2.62 2.47 1.84
N GLY A 58 -2.81 3.72 2.27
CA GLY A 58 -1.71 4.70 2.40
C GLY A 58 -1.05 4.97 1.05
N THR A 59 -1.87 5.41 0.09
CA THR A 59 -1.50 5.56 -1.32
C THR A 59 -0.40 6.57 -1.57
N GLY A 60 -0.13 7.49 -0.63
CA GLY A 60 0.86 8.53 -0.78
C GLY A 60 0.63 9.35 -2.06
N ASN A 61 1.61 9.36 -2.96
CA ASN A 61 1.51 10.09 -4.23
C ASN A 61 0.64 9.41 -5.31
N GLY A 62 0.09 8.22 -5.06
CA GLY A 62 -0.84 7.54 -5.96
C GLY A 62 -0.26 6.93 -7.24
N VAL A 63 1.06 6.91 -7.41
CA VAL A 63 1.69 6.40 -8.65
C VAL A 63 1.34 4.92 -8.90
N LEU A 64 1.20 4.09 -7.87
CA LEU A 64 0.77 2.70 -8.03
C LEU A 64 -0.61 2.60 -8.69
N LEU A 65 -1.56 3.44 -8.29
CA LEU A 65 -2.90 3.46 -8.87
C LEU A 65 -2.87 3.91 -10.34
N VAL A 66 -2.00 4.87 -10.68
CA VAL A 66 -1.79 5.27 -12.08
C VAL A 66 -1.26 4.09 -12.91
N GLU A 67 -0.28 3.34 -12.41
CA GLU A 67 0.27 2.20 -13.14
C GLU A 67 -0.71 1.03 -13.25
N LEU A 68 -1.54 0.81 -12.22
CA LEU A 68 -2.68 -0.12 -12.31
C LEU A 68 -3.70 0.33 -13.37
N ALA A 69 -4.02 1.62 -13.42
CA ALA A 69 -4.94 2.17 -14.43
C ALA A 69 -4.38 2.01 -15.85
N LYS A 70 -3.09 2.29 -16.06
CA LYS A 70 -2.39 2.05 -17.34
C LYS A 70 -2.38 0.57 -17.74
N SER A 71 -2.39 -0.32 -16.75
CA SER A 71 -2.51 -1.78 -16.96
C SER A 71 -3.97 -2.25 -17.20
N GLY A 72 -4.93 -1.33 -17.21
CA GLY A 72 -6.33 -1.56 -17.57
C GLY A 72 -7.29 -1.76 -16.40
N TYR A 73 -6.84 -1.67 -15.15
CA TYR A 73 -7.72 -1.79 -13.99
C TYR A 73 -8.62 -0.56 -13.84
N MET A 74 -9.92 -0.77 -13.68
CA MET A 74 -10.92 0.29 -13.80
C MET A 74 -11.50 0.78 -12.46
N ASN A 75 -11.49 -0.06 -11.41
CA ASN A 75 -12.11 0.26 -10.14
C ASN A 75 -11.06 0.41 -9.04
N LEU A 76 -10.39 1.55 -9.06
CA LEU A 76 -9.22 1.86 -8.25
C LEU A 76 -9.57 2.91 -7.19
N THR A 77 -9.25 2.60 -5.94
CA THR A 77 -9.41 3.53 -4.81
C THR A 77 -8.10 3.65 -4.05
N GLY A 78 -7.63 4.88 -3.87
CA GLY A 78 -6.52 5.21 -2.98
C GLY A 78 -7.00 5.93 -1.73
N ILE A 79 -6.46 5.55 -0.59
CA ILE A 79 -6.71 6.25 0.67
C ILE A 79 -5.40 6.64 1.33
N ASP A 80 -5.41 7.75 2.04
CA ASP A 80 -4.33 8.16 2.92
C ASP A 80 -4.91 8.97 4.08
N TYR A 81 -4.28 8.89 5.25
CA TYR A 81 -4.71 9.70 6.39
C TYR A 81 -4.35 11.18 6.19
N SER A 82 -3.32 11.45 5.37
CA SER A 82 -2.81 12.78 5.08
C SER A 82 -3.62 13.48 3.98
N PRO A 83 -4.21 14.66 4.25
CA PRO A 83 -4.83 15.49 3.21
C PRO A 83 -3.84 15.93 2.12
N SER A 84 -2.58 16.16 2.48
CA SER A 84 -1.53 16.59 1.55
C SER A 84 -1.13 15.47 0.59
N ALA A 85 -1.07 14.21 1.08
CA ALA A 85 -0.87 13.04 0.22
C ALA A 85 -1.98 12.91 -0.82
N ILE A 86 -3.25 13.03 -0.40
CA ILE A 86 -4.39 12.96 -1.31
C ILE A 86 -4.36 14.10 -2.33
N GLN A 87 -4.02 15.32 -1.95
CA GLN A 87 -3.86 16.43 -2.90
C GLN A 87 -2.74 16.16 -3.93
N LEU A 88 -1.60 15.63 -3.50
CA LEU A 88 -0.52 15.23 -4.40
C LEU A 88 -0.99 14.13 -5.36
N SER A 89 -1.64 13.10 -4.84
CA SER A 89 -2.20 11.99 -5.62
C SER A 89 -3.22 12.48 -6.65
N GLU A 90 -4.07 13.45 -6.30
CA GLU A 90 -5.00 14.07 -7.24
C GLU A 90 -4.28 14.79 -8.38
N LYS A 91 -3.19 15.52 -8.08
CA LYS A 91 -2.37 16.21 -9.09
C LYS A 91 -1.65 15.25 -10.02
N VAL A 92 -1.11 14.15 -9.49
CA VAL A 92 -0.51 13.06 -10.27
C VAL A 92 -1.57 12.41 -11.16
N ARG A 93 -2.73 12.05 -10.61
CA ARG A 93 -3.87 11.49 -11.35
C ARG A 93 -4.34 12.41 -12.49
N GLU A 94 -4.47 13.71 -12.24
CA GLU A 94 -4.87 14.72 -13.23
C GLU A 94 -3.87 14.82 -14.38
N LYS A 95 -2.58 14.90 -14.06
CA LYS A 95 -1.48 14.96 -15.05
C LYS A 95 -1.48 13.74 -15.98
N GLU A 96 -1.78 12.57 -15.44
CA GLU A 96 -1.78 11.31 -16.18
C GLU A 96 -3.14 11.02 -16.86
N GLY A 97 -4.15 11.88 -16.68
CA GLY A 97 -5.47 11.73 -17.31
C GLY A 97 -6.31 10.58 -16.73
N MET A 98 -6.04 10.14 -15.50
CA MET A 98 -6.65 8.95 -14.90
C MET A 98 -7.85 9.28 -14.00
N SER A 99 -8.85 9.98 -14.55
CA SER A 99 -9.99 10.54 -13.79
C SER A 99 -10.88 9.51 -13.08
N HIS A 100 -10.79 8.23 -13.43
CA HIS A 100 -11.57 7.14 -12.83
C HIS A 100 -10.99 6.64 -11.49
N ILE A 101 -9.75 7.02 -11.13
CA ILE A 101 -9.16 6.69 -9.84
C ILE A 101 -9.84 7.53 -8.75
N LYS A 102 -10.42 6.85 -7.76
CA LYS A 102 -11.04 7.47 -6.58
C LYS A 102 -9.98 7.69 -5.52
N LEU A 103 -9.94 8.89 -4.94
CA LEU A 103 -9.00 9.26 -3.88
C LEU A 103 -9.78 9.82 -2.71
N LYS A 104 -9.41 9.43 -1.48
CA LYS A 104 -10.12 9.82 -0.26
C LYS A 104 -9.17 9.98 0.91
N VAL A 105 -9.31 11.08 1.65
CA VAL A 105 -8.69 11.22 2.97
C VAL A 105 -9.42 10.29 3.95
N GLU A 106 -8.72 9.30 4.50
CA GLU A 106 -9.28 8.27 5.37
C GLU A 106 -8.20 7.69 6.28
N ASP A 107 -8.47 7.63 7.58
CA ASP A 107 -7.61 6.92 8.54
C ASP A 107 -7.96 5.43 8.55
N PHE A 108 -7.04 4.59 8.06
CA PHE A 108 -7.27 3.14 7.99
C PHE A 108 -7.27 2.44 9.36
N LEU A 109 -6.81 3.09 10.44
CA LEU A 109 -6.96 2.57 11.80
C LEU A 109 -8.40 2.73 12.33
N ALA A 110 -9.15 3.68 11.78
CA ALA A 110 -10.55 3.96 12.13
C ALA A 110 -11.39 4.31 10.88
N PRO A 111 -11.46 3.42 9.87
CA PRO A 111 -12.06 3.73 8.58
C PRO A 111 -13.57 3.94 8.68
N SER A 112 -14.11 4.76 7.77
CA SER A 112 -15.56 4.89 7.61
C SER A 112 -16.23 3.55 7.32
N ALA A 113 -17.51 3.43 7.69
CA ALA A 113 -18.31 2.23 7.44
C ALA A 113 -18.49 1.90 5.94
N GLU A 114 -18.21 2.85 5.06
CA GLU A 114 -18.33 2.70 3.61
C GLU A 114 -17.10 2.03 2.99
N LEU A 115 -15.96 2.00 3.70
CA LEU A 115 -14.71 1.41 3.21
C LEU A 115 -14.77 -0.13 3.30
N SER A 116 -15.48 -0.75 2.36
CA SER A 116 -15.67 -2.19 2.29
C SER A 116 -15.93 -2.69 0.86
N GLY A 117 -15.86 -4.01 0.66
CA GLY A 117 -16.21 -4.61 -0.62
C GLY A 117 -15.09 -4.53 -1.67
N PHE A 118 -13.83 -4.54 -1.22
CA PHE A 118 -12.68 -4.65 -2.12
C PHE A 118 -12.35 -6.11 -2.42
N ASP A 119 -12.02 -6.42 -3.66
CA ASP A 119 -11.53 -7.74 -4.06
C ASP A 119 -10.03 -7.86 -3.73
N ILE A 120 -9.33 -6.72 -3.79
CA ILE A 120 -7.89 -6.62 -3.52
C ILE A 120 -7.61 -5.43 -2.62
N CYS A 121 -6.81 -5.65 -1.58
CA CYS A 121 -6.18 -4.59 -0.80
C CYS A 121 -4.66 -4.66 -1.00
N ILE A 122 -4.02 -3.52 -1.19
CA ILE A 122 -2.57 -3.40 -1.34
C ILE A 122 -2.05 -2.49 -0.23
N ASP A 123 -0.98 -2.91 0.42
CA ASP A 123 -0.19 -2.09 1.33
C ASP A 123 1.26 -2.10 0.87
N LYS A 124 1.83 -0.90 0.73
CA LYS A 124 3.23 -0.73 0.35
C LYS A 124 3.91 0.25 1.30
N GLY A 125 4.00 -0.14 2.58
CA GLY A 125 4.76 0.53 3.64
C GLY A 125 3.91 1.19 4.72
N THR A 126 2.59 1.16 4.60
CA THR A 126 1.72 1.80 5.58
C THR A 126 1.71 1.01 6.88
N PHE A 127 1.69 -0.32 6.79
CA PHE A 127 1.87 -1.19 7.94
C PHE A 127 3.23 -0.98 8.64
N ASP A 128 4.29 -0.72 7.87
CA ASP A 128 5.62 -0.38 8.41
C ASP A 128 5.57 0.93 9.20
N ALA A 129 4.96 1.98 8.65
CA ALA A 129 4.82 3.26 9.31
C ALA A 129 4.02 3.15 10.62
N ILE A 130 2.90 2.42 10.61
CA ILE A 130 2.09 2.12 11.79
C ILE A 130 2.91 1.35 12.85
N SER A 131 3.77 0.44 12.42
CA SER A 131 4.59 -0.38 13.31
C SER A 131 5.70 0.40 14.01
N LEU A 132 6.05 1.58 13.51
CA LEU A 132 7.05 2.48 14.09
C LEU A 132 6.44 3.54 15.01
N ASP A 133 5.13 3.52 15.21
CA ASP A 133 4.45 4.50 16.04
C ASP A 133 4.83 4.36 17.53
N PRO A 134 5.36 5.44 18.16
CA PRO A 134 5.85 5.37 19.52
C PRO A 134 4.74 5.34 20.59
N SER A 135 3.48 5.62 20.23
CA SER A 135 2.37 5.70 21.18
C SER A 135 1.82 4.33 21.55
N ASP A 136 1.42 3.52 20.57
CA ASP A 136 0.87 2.18 20.74
C ASP A 136 0.92 1.38 19.43
N ALA A 137 2.12 1.05 18.94
CA ALA A 137 2.27 0.26 17.72
C ALA A 137 1.50 -1.06 17.76
N ALA A 138 1.49 -1.77 18.90
CA ALA A 138 0.82 -3.07 19.00
C ALA A 138 -0.70 -2.96 18.92
N GLY A 139 -1.31 -1.97 19.60
CA GLY A 139 -2.74 -1.71 19.47
C GLY A 139 -3.13 -1.22 18.08
N LYS A 140 -2.33 -0.33 17.48
CA LYS A 140 -2.58 0.16 16.11
C LYS A 140 -2.48 -0.95 15.06
N ARG A 141 -1.53 -1.90 15.17
CA ARG A 141 -1.50 -3.07 14.28
C ARG A 141 -2.75 -3.95 14.39
N LYS A 142 -3.27 -4.16 15.60
CA LYS A 142 -4.55 -4.87 15.79
C LYS A 142 -5.72 -4.15 15.13
N LEU A 143 -5.78 -2.81 15.24
CA LEU A 143 -6.79 -2.01 14.55
C LEU A 143 -6.66 -2.14 13.03
N TYR A 144 -5.44 -2.05 12.49
CA TYR A 144 -5.16 -2.25 11.07
C TYR A 144 -5.67 -3.61 10.57
N VAL A 145 -5.34 -4.71 11.25
CA VAL A 145 -5.79 -6.06 10.86
C VAL A 145 -7.32 -6.15 10.90
N GLY A 146 -7.96 -5.55 11.91
CA GLY A 146 -9.42 -5.45 12.00
C GLY A 146 -10.04 -4.65 10.84
N SER A 147 -9.44 -3.53 10.46
CA SER A 147 -9.85 -2.72 9.31
C SER A 147 -9.69 -3.46 7.99
N LEU A 148 -8.56 -4.13 7.77
CA LEU A 148 -8.30 -4.95 6.59
C LEU A 148 -9.36 -6.05 6.43
N ARG A 149 -9.71 -6.74 7.52
CA ARG A 149 -10.79 -7.74 7.52
C ARG A 149 -12.17 -7.15 7.24
N ARG A 150 -12.41 -5.86 7.48
CA ARG A 150 -13.69 -5.23 7.09
C ARG A 150 -13.66 -4.75 5.64
N ALA A 151 -12.54 -4.23 5.19
CA ALA A 151 -12.37 -3.65 3.86
C ALA A 151 -12.39 -4.71 2.74
N LEU A 152 -11.59 -5.77 2.91
CA LEU A 152 -11.39 -6.82 1.91
C LEU A 152 -12.52 -7.84 1.94
N LYS A 153 -13.08 -8.30 0.82
CA LYS A 153 -14.10 -9.37 0.78
C LYS A 153 -13.54 -10.72 1.26
N PRO A 154 -14.38 -11.64 1.76
CA PRO A 154 -13.99 -13.06 1.90
C PRO A 154 -13.41 -13.57 0.58
N GLU A 155 -12.40 -14.43 0.64
CA GLU A 155 -11.61 -14.92 -0.51
C GLU A 155 -10.82 -13.85 -1.29
N GLY A 156 -10.91 -12.58 -0.91
CA GLY A 156 -10.14 -11.49 -1.51
C GLY A 156 -8.66 -11.56 -1.16
N PHE A 157 -7.84 -10.82 -1.93
CA PHE A 157 -6.39 -10.85 -1.80
C PHE A 157 -5.84 -9.61 -1.10
N PHE A 158 -4.91 -9.83 -0.17
CA PHE A 158 -4.14 -8.77 0.45
C PHE A 158 -2.67 -8.89 0.04
N LEU A 159 -2.15 -7.87 -0.64
CA LEU A 159 -0.76 -7.81 -1.07
C LEU A 159 -0.02 -6.80 -0.17
N ILE A 160 1.01 -7.24 0.53
CA ILE A 160 1.82 -6.39 1.40
C ILE A 160 3.28 -6.39 0.96
N THR A 161 3.90 -5.21 0.92
CA THR A 161 5.36 -5.05 0.85
C THR A 161 5.85 -4.33 2.11
N SER A 162 6.79 -4.94 2.81
CA SER A 162 7.36 -4.41 4.05
C SER A 162 8.89 -4.48 4.05
N CYS A 163 9.56 -3.51 4.68
CA CYS A 163 11.01 -3.59 4.99
C CYS A 163 11.32 -3.78 6.49
N ASN A 164 10.33 -3.65 7.37
CA ASN A 164 10.54 -3.82 8.81
C ASN A 164 10.14 -5.21 9.33
N TRP A 165 9.44 -6.01 8.52
CA TRP A 165 8.92 -7.31 8.93
C TRP A 165 9.49 -8.44 8.11
N THR A 166 9.87 -9.52 8.79
CA THR A 166 10.19 -10.80 8.15
C THR A 166 8.91 -11.49 7.68
N LYS A 167 9.07 -12.50 6.82
CA LYS A 167 7.95 -13.33 6.40
C LYS A 167 7.25 -13.95 7.60
N GLU A 168 8.00 -14.58 8.50
CA GLU A 168 7.45 -15.29 9.65
C GLU A 168 6.66 -14.38 10.58
N GLU A 169 7.13 -13.15 10.81
CA GLU A 169 6.42 -12.18 11.64
C GLU A 169 5.13 -11.68 10.97
N LEU A 170 5.13 -11.44 9.64
CA LEU A 170 3.89 -11.11 8.91
C LEU A 170 2.89 -12.27 8.95
N LEU A 171 3.36 -13.52 8.78
CA LEU A 171 2.49 -14.69 8.91
C LEU A 171 1.83 -14.75 10.28
N ASP A 172 2.57 -14.45 11.35
CA ASP A 172 2.04 -14.46 12.72
C ASP A 172 1.03 -13.33 12.94
N GLU A 173 1.35 -12.13 12.49
CA GLU A 173 0.53 -10.93 12.69
C GLU A 173 -0.81 -11.01 11.92
N PHE A 174 -0.82 -11.63 10.73
CA PHE A 174 -2.03 -11.78 9.90
C PHE A 174 -2.75 -13.14 10.05
N ARG A 175 -2.26 -14.07 10.89
CA ARG A 175 -2.80 -15.44 11.02
C ARG A 175 -4.29 -15.50 11.34
N GLU A 176 -4.82 -14.48 12.03
CA GLU A 176 -6.22 -14.40 12.45
C GLU A 176 -7.11 -13.78 11.35
N GLY A 177 -7.36 -14.55 10.31
CA GLY A 177 -8.29 -14.20 9.23
C GLY A 177 -7.69 -14.23 7.84
N PHE A 178 -6.39 -14.51 7.71
CA PHE A 178 -5.70 -14.60 6.44
C PHE A 178 -4.84 -15.85 6.36
N GLU A 179 -4.65 -16.36 5.14
CA GLU A 179 -3.70 -17.43 4.82
C GLU A 179 -2.72 -16.93 3.78
N ILE A 180 -1.46 -17.35 3.89
CA ILE A 180 -0.48 -17.06 2.87
C ILE A 180 -0.81 -17.83 1.59
N LEU A 181 -0.84 -17.11 0.47
CA LEU A 181 -1.02 -17.68 -0.85
C LEU A 181 0.33 -17.77 -1.59
N GLU A 182 1.09 -16.67 -1.63
CA GLU A 182 2.36 -16.61 -2.34
C GLU A 182 3.32 -15.63 -1.67
N GLU A 183 4.62 -15.95 -1.68
CA GLU A 183 5.68 -14.99 -1.41
C GLU A 183 6.22 -14.48 -2.74
N LEU A 184 6.19 -13.17 -2.94
CA LEU A 184 6.67 -12.56 -4.17
C LEU A 184 8.21 -12.48 -4.14
N PRO A 185 8.89 -12.77 -5.27
CA PRO A 185 10.35 -12.74 -5.30
C PRO A 185 10.85 -11.30 -5.07
N THR A 186 11.75 -11.12 -4.10
CA THR A 186 12.36 -9.81 -3.80
C THR A 186 13.88 -9.83 -4.03
N PRO A 187 14.53 -8.66 -4.21
CA PRO A 187 15.98 -8.59 -4.35
C PRO A 187 16.69 -9.21 -3.14
N LYS A 188 17.61 -10.13 -3.44
CA LYS A 188 18.42 -10.86 -2.47
C LYS A 188 19.83 -10.28 -2.43
N PHE A 189 20.32 -9.98 -1.23
CA PHE A 189 21.70 -9.59 -1.00
C PHE A 189 22.40 -10.71 -0.24
N CYS A 190 23.62 -11.05 -0.65
CA CYS A 190 24.44 -12.04 0.04
C CYS A 190 25.61 -11.33 0.72
N PHE A 191 25.70 -11.41 2.05
CA PHE A 191 26.83 -10.90 2.82
C PHE A 191 27.32 -11.99 3.77
N GLY A 192 28.61 -12.36 3.66
CA GLY A 192 29.20 -13.40 4.51
C GLY A 192 28.54 -14.78 4.43
N GLY A 193 27.94 -15.13 3.27
CA GLY A 193 27.25 -16.42 3.06
C GLY A 193 25.82 -16.48 3.61
N ARG A 194 25.29 -15.37 4.15
CA ARG A 194 23.89 -15.23 4.53
C ARG A 194 23.15 -14.43 3.45
N ILE A 195 22.01 -14.95 3.02
CA ILE A 195 21.10 -14.28 2.08
C ILE A 195 20.06 -13.52 2.91
N GLY A 196 19.96 -12.21 2.70
CA GLY A 196 18.91 -11.37 3.27
C GLY A 196 18.10 -10.70 2.15
N ASN A 197 16.85 -10.37 2.43
CA ASN A 197 16.01 -9.56 1.54
C ASN A 197 15.98 -8.12 2.06
N SER A 198 15.96 -7.13 1.16
CA SER A 198 15.72 -5.72 1.57
C SER A 198 14.27 -5.47 1.94
N VAL A 199 13.37 -6.29 1.38
CA VAL A 199 11.92 -6.20 1.55
C VAL A 199 11.32 -7.60 1.55
N THR A 200 10.26 -7.77 2.31
CA THR A 200 9.36 -8.92 2.29
C THR A 200 8.11 -8.53 1.53
N ALA A 201 7.70 -9.33 0.54
CA ALA A 201 6.49 -9.09 -0.23
C ALA A 201 5.64 -10.36 -0.24
N LEU A 202 4.43 -10.30 0.32
CA LEU A 202 3.55 -11.44 0.51
C LEU A 202 2.17 -11.16 -0.09
N VAL A 203 1.53 -12.24 -0.54
CA VAL A 203 0.12 -12.25 -0.91
C VAL A 203 -0.63 -13.17 0.02
N PHE A 204 -1.60 -12.61 0.73
CA PHE A 204 -2.52 -13.32 1.58
C PHE A 204 -3.89 -13.44 0.92
N GLN A 205 -4.61 -14.50 1.24
CA GLN A 205 -6.03 -14.63 0.95
C GLN A 205 -6.83 -14.53 2.25
N ARG A 206 -7.94 -13.78 2.23
CA ARG A 206 -8.84 -13.67 3.38
C ARG A 206 -9.71 -14.92 3.53
N LYS A 207 -9.79 -15.45 4.77
CA LYS A 207 -10.71 -16.51 5.20
C LYS A 207 -12.16 -16.04 5.37
#